data_AF-A0A453ND53-F1
#
_entry.id   AF-A0A453ND53-F1
#
_cell.length_a   1.000
_cell.length_b   1.000
_cell.length_c   1.000
_cell.angle_alpha   90.00
_cell.angle_beta   90.00
_cell.angle_gamma   90.00
#
_symmetry.space_group_name_H-M   'P 1'
#
loop_
_entity.id
_entity.type
_entity.pdbx_description
1 polymer ?
#
loop_
_entity_poly.entity_id
_entity_poly.type
_entity_poly.pdbx_seq_one_letter_code
_entity_poly.pdbx_strand_id
1 'polypeptide(L)'
;MYGELPSTLANCTNLITINLNCNNFSGQLTKVNFSSLPNLMSLDLMRNNFDGIIPESIYSCRNLIALRLSSNKFHGQLAKGLGNLKSLSFLSLYNNNLTNITDALQILGSSKNLSTLLIGRNFRHEIMPEDDTIGSFENIRFLGINDCPLFGKIPFWISKLANLEILILSNNQLTGSIPAWIKALSYVFYLDISNNSLTGEIPTTLTDMPMLESAKTDAN
;
A
#
# COMPACT_ATOMS: atom_id res chain seq x y z
N MET A 1 23.22 11.90 -5.24
CA MET A 1 23.76 11.15 -6.40
C MET A 1 22.76 11.16 -7.54
N TYR A 2 23.20 10.97 -8.79
CA TYR A 2 22.36 11.02 -9.99
C TYR A 2 22.76 9.94 -11.00
N GLY A 3 21.97 9.78 -12.07
CA GLY A 3 22.21 8.80 -13.13
C GLY A 3 21.27 7.60 -13.04
N GLU A 4 21.45 6.63 -13.93
CA GLU A 4 20.66 5.39 -13.93
C GLU A 4 21.33 4.30 -13.10
N LEU A 5 20.55 3.30 -12.67
CA LEU A 5 21.12 2.09 -12.09
C LEU A 5 21.80 1.27 -13.20
N PRO A 6 23.08 0.89 -13.02
CA PRO A 6 23.78 0.10 -14.03
C PRO A 6 23.22 -1.32 -14.06
N SER A 7 23.07 -1.91 -15.25
CA SER A 7 22.62 -3.30 -15.41
C SER A 7 23.54 -4.29 -14.70
N THR A 8 24.83 -3.95 -14.55
CA THR A 8 25.83 -4.73 -13.81
C THR A 8 25.53 -4.84 -12.31
N LEU A 9 24.60 -4.06 -11.75
CA LEU A 9 24.09 -4.27 -10.39
C LEU A 9 23.52 -5.68 -10.20
N ALA A 10 22.99 -6.29 -11.27
CA ALA A 10 22.52 -7.67 -11.27
C ALA A 10 23.63 -8.71 -10.99
N ASN A 11 24.91 -8.34 -11.11
CA ASN A 11 26.04 -9.22 -10.81
C ASN A 11 26.32 -9.32 -9.30
N CYS A 12 25.72 -8.44 -8.48
CA CYS A 12 25.94 -8.38 -7.04
C CYS A 12 25.00 -9.35 -6.29
N THR A 13 25.14 -10.65 -6.57
CA THR A 13 24.20 -11.72 -6.14
C THR A 13 24.10 -11.92 -4.62
N ASN A 14 25.06 -11.41 -3.85
CA ASN A 14 25.07 -11.44 -2.39
C ASN A 14 24.33 -10.25 -1.74
N LEU A 15 23.77 -9.32 -2.52
CA LEU A 15 23.06 -8.17 -1.97
C LEU A 15 21.80 -8.60 -1.23
N ILE A 16 21.71 -8.15 0.03
CA ILE A 16 20.55 -8.34 0.90
C ILE A 16 19.72 -7.06 0.98
N THR A 17 20.38 -5.90 0.93
CA THR A 17 19.73 -4.59 1.01
C THR A 17 20.30 -3.66 -0.05
N ILE A 18 19.41 -2.99 -0.77
CA ILE A 18 19.73 -1.86 -1.65
C ILE A 18 18.97 -0.66 -1.10
N ASN A 19 19.68 0.32 -0.56
CA ASN A 19 19.11 1.59 -0.12
C ASN A 19 19.76 2.75 -0.88
N LEU A 20 18.98 3.37 -1.76
CA LEU A 20 19.37 4.51 -2.58
C LEU A 20 18.36 5.65 -2.44
N ASN A 21 17.63 5.69 -1.33
CA ASN A 21 16.56 6.66 -1.12
C ASN A 21 17.08 8.11 -1.07
N CYS A 22 16.19 9.08 -1.31
CA CYS A 22 16.49 10.52 -1.26
C CYS A 22 17.68 10.95 -2.14
N ASN A 23 17.67 10.53 -3.40
CA ASN A 23 18.69 10.88 -4.39
C ASN A 23 18.03 11.43 -5.67
N ASN A 24 18.85 11.69 -6.69
CA ASN A 24 18.42 12.14 -8.01
C ASN A 24 18.61 11.03 -9.06
N PHE A 25 18.59 9.74 -8.69
CA PHE A 25 18.67 8.64 -9.66
C PHE A 25 17.45 8.65 -10.59
N SER A 26 17.62 8.21 -11.82
CA SER A 26 16.62 8.28 -12.89
C SER A 26 16.63 7.05 -13.79
N GLY A 27 15.78 7.05 -14.82
CA GLY A 27 15.68 5.97 -15.80
C GLY A 27 14.82 4.80 -15.31
N GLN A 28 14.77 3.76 -16.13
CA GLN A 28 13.88 2.62 -15.91
C GLN A 28 14.56 1.48 -15.16
N LEU A 29 13.87 0.94 -14.16
CA LEU A 29 14.35 -0.23 -13.41
C LEU A 29 14.39 -1.52 -14.25
N THR A 30 13.72 -1.55 -15.41
CA THR A 30 13.77 -2.67 -16.37
C THR A 30 15.20 -2.96 -16.87
N LYS A 31 16.14 -2.02 -16.74
CA LYS A 31 17.56 -2.21 -17.06
C LYS A 31 18.30 -3.12 -16.08
N VAL A 32 17.76 -3.32 -14.86
CA VAL A 32 18.34 -4.18 -13.84
C VAL A 32 17.55 -5.48 -13.74
N ASN A 33 18.24 -6.61 -13.88
CA ASN A 33 17.61 -7.92 -13.69
C ASN A 33 17.61 -8.32 -12.22
N PHE A 34 16.56 -7.95 -11.48
CA PHE A 34 16.41 -8.30 -10.07
C PHE A 34 16.26 -9.81 -9.82
N SER A 35 15.90 -10.61 -10.84
CA SER A 35 15.84 -12.07 -10.70
C SER A 35 17.20 -12.70 -10.39
N SER A 36 18.30 -11.98 -10.65
CA SER A 36 19.67 -12.38 -10.28
C SER A 36 20.05 -12.03 -8.83
N LEU A 37 19.14 -11.44 -8.04
CA LEU A 37 19.37 -11.02 -6.66
C LEU A 37 18.52 -11.83 -5.67
N PRO A 38 18.76 -13.16 -5.52
CA PRO A 38 17.88 -14.05 -4.78
C PRO A 38 17.84 -13.76 -3.27
N ASN A 39 18.88 -13.10 -2.74
CA ASN A 39 19.03 -12.79 -1.32
C ASN A 39 18.44 -11.43 -0.93
N LEU A 40 17.88 -10.68 -1.89
CA LEU A 40 17.40 -9.32 -1.63
C LEU A 40 16.18 -9.34 -0.71
N MET A 41 16.33 -8.71 0.46
CA MET A 41 15.31 -8.56 1.49
C MET A 41 14.74 -7.16 1.55
N SER A 42 15.50 -6.12 1.19
CA SER A 42 15.00 -4.75 1.16
C SER A 42 15.49 -3.99 -0.07
N LEU A 43 14.54 -3.37 -0.76
CA LEU A 43 14.79 -2.45 -1.86
C LEU A 43 14.14 -1.10 -1.53
N ASP A 44 14.96 -0.10 -1.24
CA ASP A 44 14.52 1.27 -0.96
C ASP A 44 15.08 2.23 -2.01
N LEU A 45 14.18 2.70 -2.88
CA LEU A 45 14.44 3.64 -3.97
C LEU A 45 13.60 4.92 -3.82
N MET A 46 13.03 5.16 -2.65
CA MET A 46 12.11 6.27 -2.45
C MET A 46 12.74 7.63 -2.75
N ARG A 47 11.93 8.60 -3.17
CA ARG A 47 12.36 9.99 -3.42
C ARG A 47 13.54 10.05 -4.39
N ASN A 48 13.30 9.55 -5.60
CA ASN A 48 14.18 9.63 -6.76
C ASN A 48 13.38 10.07 -8.00
N ASN A 49 13.97 9.97 -9.18
CA ASN A 49 13.37 10.30 -10.47
C ASN A 49 13.18 9.07 -11.38
N PHE A 50 13.08 7.86 -10.81
CA PHE A 50 12.86 6.64 -11.61
C PHE A 50 11.51 6.72 -12.35
N ASP A 51 11.47 6.24 -13.59
CA ASP A 51 10.30 6.23 -14.45
C ASP A 51 10.04 4.83 -15.05
N GLY A 52 9.04 4.73 -15.92
CA GLY A 52 8.61 3.47 -16.50
C GLY A 52 7.73 2.64 -15.56
N ILE A 53 7.63 1.35 -15.86
CA ILE A 53 6.87 0.37 -15.07
C ILE A 53 7.75 -0.24 -13.97
N ILE A 54 7.13 -0.80 -12.94
CA ILE A 54 7.81 -1.65 -11.96
C ILE A 54 8.12 -2.99 -12.65
N PRO A 55 9.40 -3.37 -12.81
CA PRO A 55 9.77 -4.55 -13.61
C PRO A 55 9.39 -5.85 -12.91
N GLU A 56 8.90 -6.82 -13.69
CA GLU A 56 8.49 -8.13 -13.15
C GLU A 56 9.64 -8.92 -12.52
N SER A 57 10.89 -8.62 -12.89
CA SER A 57 12.07 -9.25 -12.30
C SER A 57 12.15 -9.01 -10.78
N ILE A 58 11.61 -7.90 -10.25
CA ILE A 58 11.53 -7.64 -8.80
C ILE A 58 10.69 -8.73 -8.11
N TYR A 59 9.66 -9.24 -8.78
CA TYR A 59 8.77 -10.26 -8.23
C TYR A 59 9.42 -11.64 -8.09
N SER A 60 10.64 -11.82 -8.62
CA SER A 60 11.46 -13.02 -8.42
C SER A 60 12.21 -13.02 -7.08
N CYS A 61 12.33 -11.85 -6.42
CA CYS A 61 12.99 -11.71 -5.12
C CYS A 61 12.11 -12.24 -3.99
N ARG A 62 11.97 -13.56 -3.86
CA ARG A 62 11.04 -14.19 -2.91
C ARG A 62 11.32 -13.86 -1.44
N ASN A 63 12.54 -13.45 -1.12
CA ASN A 63 12.96 -13.02 0.23
C ASN A 63 12.66 -11.53 0.51
N LEU A 64 12.10 -10.79 -0.45
CA LEU A 64 11.86 -9.37 -0.32
C LEU A 64 10.80 -9.10 0.76
N ILE A 65 11.22 -8.45 1.84
CA ILE A 65 10.40 -8.07 2.99
C ILE A 65 9.85 -6.67 2.81
N ALA A 66 10.67 -5.76 2.25
CA ALA A 66 10.30 -4.36 2.09
C ALA A 66 10.62 -3.84 0.69
N LEU A 67 9.58 -3.37 0.00
CA LEU A 67 9.67 -2.69 -1.30
C LEU A 67 9.19 -1.26 -1.15
N ARG A 68 10.12 -0.30 -1.25
CA ARG A 68 9.85 1.13 -1.06
C ARG A 68 10.20 1.91 -2.33
N LEU A 69 9.18 2.28 -3.08
CA LEU A 69 9.30 2.95 -4.39
C LEU A 69 8.61 4.33 -4.41
N SER A 70 8.14 4.81 -3.26
CA SER A 70 7.41 6.07 -3.15
C SER A 70 8.15 7.29 -3.67
N SER A 71 7.39 8.28 -4.16
CA SER A 71 7.92 9.53 -4.69
C SER A 71 8.92 9.30 -5.82
N ASN A 72 8.43 8.65 -6.88
CA ASN A 72 9.10 8.47 -8.17
C ASN A 72 8.09 8.81 -9.28
N LYS A 73 8.35 8.39 -10.51
CA LYS A 73 7.49 8.58 -11.68
C LYS A 73 7.02 7.24 -12.26
N PHE A 74 6.92 6.20 -11.43
CA PHE A 74 6.44 4.88 -11.89
C PHE A 74 5.00 4.99 -12.37
N HIS A 75 4.68 4.34 -13.49
CA HIS A 75 3.35 4.36 -14.07
C HIS A 75 2.89 2.97 -14.51
N GLY A 76 1.65 2.89 -14.99
CA GLY A 76 1.03 1.63 -15.40
C GLY A 76 0.45 0.84 -14.23
N GLN A 77 0.15 -0.42 -14.48
CA GLN A 77 -0.53 -1.31 -13.54
C GLN A 77 0.48 -2.20 -12.79
N LEU A 78 0.10 -2.66 -11.60
CA LEU A 78 0.83 -3.72 -10.90
C LEU A 78 0.57 -5.05 -11.60
N ALA A 79 1.63 -5.79 -11.93
CA ALA A 79 1.46 -7.10 -12.56
C ALA A 79 1.17 -8.18 -11.53
N LYS A 80 0.45 -9.23 -11.95
CA LYS A 80 0.04 -10.37 -11.10
C LYS A 80 1.21 -11.05 -10.39
N GLY A 81 2.41 -10.99 -10.98
CA GLY A 81 3.64 -11.51 -10.38
C GLY A 81 3.93 -10.95 -8.99
N LEU A 82 3.47 -9.75 -8.65
CA LEU A 82 3.66 -9.16 -7.32
C LEU A 82 3.12 -10.05 -6.19
N GLY A 83 2.05 -10.82 -6.45
CA GLY A 83 1.52 -11.81 -5.51
C GLY A 83 2.48 -12.97 -5.17
N ASN A 84 3.59 -13.12 -5.90
CA ASN A 84 4.64 -14.11 -5.64
C ASN A 84 5.59 -13.70 -4.50
N LEU A 85 5.59 -12.42 -4.10
CA LEU A 85 6.44 -11.93 -3.02
C LEU A 85 5.87 -12.34 -1.66
N LYS A 86 5.98 -13.62 -1.33
CA LYS A 86 5.36 -14.19 -0.13
C LYS A 86 5.93 -13.64 1.17
N SER A 87 7.16 -13.15 1.19
CA SER A 87 7.77 -12.52 2.38
C SER A 87 7.47 -11.02 2.51
N LEU A 88 6.78 -10.40 1.55
CA LEU A 88 6.57 -8.96 1.54
C LEU A 88 5.66 -8.54 2.69
N SER A 89 6.21 -7.73 3.57
CA SER A 89 5.51 -7.18 4.75
C SER A 89 5.26 -5.69 4.65
N PHE A 90 6.08 -4.97 3.88
CA PHE A 90 6.01 -3.52 3.73
C PHE A 90 6.06 -3.15 2.24
N LEU A 91 4.97 -2.59 1.73
CA LEU A 91 4.89 -2.07 0.37
C LEU A 91 4.53 -0.58 0.39
N SER A 92 5.41 0.23 -0.17
CA SER A 92 5.20 1.68 -0.27
C SER A 92 5.40 2.15 -1.70
N LEU A 93 4.29 2.58 -2.31
CA LEU A 93 4.15 3.06 -3.68
C LEU A 93 3.60 4.49 -3.73
N TYR A 94 3.43 5.13 -2.56
CA TYR A 94 2.89 6.48 -2.42
C TYR A 94 3.54 7.49 -3.37
N ASN A 95 2.75 8.37 -4.00
CA ASN A 95 3.22 9.43 -4.90
C ASN A 95 3.97 8.88 -6.12
N ASN A 96 3.22 8.23 -7.00
CA ASN A 96 3.62 7.78 -8.33
C ASN A 96 2.46 8.06 -9.32
N ASN A 97 2.49 7.44 -10.49
CA ASN A 97 1.49 7.55 -11.55
C ASN A 97 0.84 6.18 -11.85
N LEU A 98 0.67 5.33 -10.82
CA LEU A 98 0.08 4.00 -10.98
C LEU A 98 -1.42 4.08 -11.28
N THR A 99 -1.93 3.09 -12.01
CA THR A 99 -3.34 2.97 -12.41
C THR A 99 -3.89 1.60 -12.06
N ASN A 100 -5.21 1.46 -12.14
CA ASN A 100 -6.00 0.26 -11.89
C ASN A 100 -5.90 -0.21 -10.42
N ILE A 101 -6.52 0.57 -9.54
CA ILE A 101 -6.59 0.28 -8.11
C ILE A 101 -7.31 -1.04 -7.81
N THR A 102 -8.32 -1.40 -8.61
CA THR A 102 -9.06 -2.67 -8.46
C THR A 102 -8.11 -3.86 -8.59
N ASP A 103 -7.36 -3.95 -9.69
CA ASP A 103 -6.42 -5.06 -9.89
C ASP A 103 -5.28 -5.02 -8.86
N ALA A 104 -4.80 -3.82 -8.50
CA ALA A 104 -3.78 -3.67 -7.46
C ALA A 104 -4.23 -4.26 -6.13
N LEU A 105 -5.46 -3.95 -5.68
CA LEU A 105 -6.03 -4.48 -4.45
C LEU A 105 -6.37 -5.98 -4.55
N GLN A 106 -6.83 -6.47 -5.71
CA GLN A 106 -7.05 -7.91 -5.92
C GLN A 106 -5.74 -8.71 -5.81
N ILE A 107 -4.66 -8.22 -6.43
CA ILE A 107 -3.34 -8.85 -6.36
C ILE A 107 -2.84 -8.87 -4.91
N LEU A 108 -2.90 -7.71 -4.24
CA LEU A 108 -2.33 -7.54 -2.90
C LEU A 108 -3.19 -8.14 -1.78
N GLY A 109 -4.51 -8.22 -1.98
CA GLY A 109 -5.46 -8.75 -0.99
C GLY A 109 -5.27 -10.23 -0.67
N SER A 110 -4.58 -10.96 -1.56
CA SER A 110 -4.16 -12.35 -1.34
C SER A 110 -2.86 -12.50 -0.53
N SER A 111 -2.18 -11.39 -0.22
CA SER A 111 -0.92 -11.43 0.52
C SER A 111 -1.15 -11.74 1.99
N LYS A 112 -0.51 -12.80 2.48
CA LYS A 112 -0.63 -13.24 3.87
C LYS A 112 0.30 -12.51 4.82
N ASN A 113 1.40 -11.92 4.33
CA ASN A 113 2.40 -11.28 5.19
C ASN A 113 2.38 -9.76 5.13
N LEU A 114 1.62 -9.17 4.20
CA LEU A 114 1.58 -7.73 4.02
C LEU A 114 0.94 -7.06 5.22
N SER A 115 1.74 -6.25 5.93
CA SER A 115 1.33 -5.54 7.15
C SER A 115 1.15 -4.04 6.92
N THR A 116 1.91 -3.46 6.00
CA THR A 116 1.85 -2.04 5.66
C THR A 116 1.72 -1.88 4.16
N LEU A 117 0.67 -1.17 3.73
CA LEU A 117 0.39 -0.84 2.35
C LEU A 117 0.12 0.65 2.21
N LEU A 118 1.03 1.35 1.53
CA LEU A 118 0.93 2.79 1.27
C LEU A 118 0.90 3.04 -0.24
N ILE A 119 -0.29 3.26 -0.78
CA ILE A 119 -0.52 3.41 -2.23
C ILE A 119 -1.14 4.74 -2.61
N GLY A 120 -1.28 5.65 -1.65
CA GLY A 120 -1.82 7.00 -1.85
C GLY A 120 -1.12 7.81 -2.95
N ARG A 121 -1.75 8.89 -3.40
CA ARG A 121 -1.24 9.76 -4.48
C ARG A 121 -0.88 8.97 -5.75
N ASN A 122 -1.80 8.09 -6.15
CA ASN A 122 -1.85 7.32 -7.40
C ASN A 122 -3.29 7.32 -7.94
N PHE A 123 -3.63 6.44 -8.90
CA PHE A 123 -5.00 6.05 -9.27
C PHE A 123 -5.95 7.22 -9.58
N ARG A 124 -5.43 8.25 -10.26
CA ARG A 124 -6.18 9.50 -10.48
C ARG A 124 -7.44 9.24 -11.29
N HIS A 125 -8.56 9.78 -10.81
CA HIS A 125 -9.88 9.65 -11.43
C HIS A 125 -10.43 8.23 -11.49
N GLU A 126 -9.94 7.32 -10.63
CA GLU A 126 -10.50 5.99 -10.50
C GLU A 126 -11.58 5.93 -9.42
N ILE A 127 -12.29 4.81 -9.37
CA ILE A 127 -13.35 4.55 -8.41
C ILE A 127 -12.78 3.66 -7.30
N MET A 128 -13.10 3.98 -6.05
CA MET A 128 -12.83 3.11 -4.91
C MET A 128 -13.53 1.76 -5.13
N PRO A 129 -12.80 0.64 -5.21
CA PRO A 129 -13.42 -0.64 -5.56
C PRO A 129 -14.39 -1.12 -4.47
N GLU A 130 -15.59 -1.53 -4.87
CA GLU A 130 -16.59 -2.16 -3.99
C GLU A 130 -16.63 -3.69 -4.13
N ASP A 131 -15.67 -4.26 -4.89
CA ASP A 131 -15.61 -5.67 -5.24
C ASP A 131 -15.37 -6.58 -4.01
N ASP A 132 -16.30 -7.48 -3.74
CA ASP A 132 -16.23 -8.45 -2.64
C ASP A 132 -15.12 -9.49 -2.80
N THR A 133 -14.54 -9.61 -4.00
CA THR A 133 -13.40 -10.50 -4.30
C THR A 133 -12.06 -9.91 -3.87
N ILE A 134 -12.00 -8.62 -3.49
CA ILE A 134 -10.82 -8.05 -2.84
C ILE A 134 -10.56 -8.85 -1.57
N GLY A 135 -9.37 -9.44 -1.52
CA GLY A 135 -8.97 -10.37 -0.46
C GLY A 135 -8.96 -9.72 0.93
N SER A 136 -8.89 -10.56 1.96
CA SER A 136 -9.06 -10.13 3.35
C SER A 136 -7.84 -9.41 3.95
N PHE A 137 -6.69 -9.40 3.27
CA PHE A 137 -5.41 -8.91 3.79
C PHE A 137 -5.15 -9.36 5.24
N GLU A 138 -4.93 -10.67 5.43
CA GLU A 138 -4.94 -11.33 6.75
C GLU A 138 -4.13 -10.61 7.85
N ASN A 139 -3.01 -9.96 7.50
CA ASN A 139 -2.10 -9.33 8.46
C ASN A 139 -1.94 -7.80 8.27
N ILE A 140 -2.80 -7.14 7.49
CA ILE A 140 -2.68 -5.69 7.30
C ILE A 140 -2.98 -4.95 8.60
N ARG A 141 -2.10 -4.02 8.95
CA ARG A 141 -2.19 -3.13 10.11
C ARG A 141 -2.25 -1.68 9.70
N PHE A 142 -1.55 -1.31 8.63
CA PHE A 142 -1.56 0.05 8.10
C PHE A 142 -1.95 0.04 6.61
N LEU A 143 -3.11 0.60 6.33
CA LEU A 143 -3.60 0.86 4.97
C LEU A 143 -3.71 2.37 4.70
N GLY A 144 -2.97 2.86 3.71
CA GLY A 144 -3.02 4.24 3.23
C GLY A 144 -3.38 4.32 1.75
N ILE A 145 -4.55 4.86 1.45
CA ILE A 145 -5.08 5.14 0.10
C ILE A 145 -5.50 6.62 0.01
N ASN A 146 -4.70 7.52 0.57
CA ASN A 146 -4.96 8.96 0.59
C ASN A 146 -4.51 9.67 -0.70
N ASP A 147 -5.05 10.85 -0.98
CA ASP A 147 -4.65 11.69 -2.12
C ASP A 147 -4.84 11.05 -3.52
N CYS A 148 -5.79 10.12 -3.70
CA CYS A 148 -6.00 9.36 -4.95
C CYS A 148 -7.18 9.85 -5.82
N PRO A 149 -7.58 11.13 -5.69
CA PRO A 149 -8.94 11.64 -5.96
C PRO A 149 -10.02 10.58 -6.30
N LEU A 150 -10.21 9.57 -5.44
CA LEU A 150 -11.08 8.42 -5.73
C LEU A 150 -12.55 8.76 -5.53
N PHE A 151 -13.40 8.36 -6.48
CA PHE A 151 -14.86 8.42 -6.35
C PHE A 151 -15.41 7.17 -5.66
N GLY A 152 -16.72 7.16 -5.38
CA GLY A 152 -17.43 6.01 -4.80
C GLY A 152 -17.68 6.17 -3.31
N LYS A 153 -17.88 5.06 -2.60
CA LYS A 153 -18.13 5.03 -1.15
C LYS A 153 -16.96 4.40 -0.40
N ILE A 154 -17.02 4.44 0.93
CA ILE A 154 -16.14 3.61 1.76
C ILE A 154 -16.60 2.13 1.60
N PRO A 155 -15.74 1.24 1.07
CA PRO A 155 -16.18 -0.07 0.61
C PRO A 155 -16.19 -1.12 1.73
N PHE A 156 -17.10 -2.10 1.61
CA PHE A 156 -17.33 -3.11 2.65
C PHE A 156 -16.13 -4.03 2.91
N TRP A 157 -15.28 -4.31 1.92
CA TRP A 157 -14.12 -5.18 2.12
C TRP A 157 -13.15 -4.68 3.20
N ILE A 158 -13.15 -3.38 3.52
CA ILE A 158 -12.38 -2.83 4.66
C ILE A 158 -12.83 -3.47 5.98
N SER A 159 -14.11 -3.82 6.13
CA SER A 159 -14.62 -4.49 7.34
C SER A 159 -13.99 -5.87 7.59
N LYS A 160 -13.33 -6.46 6.58
CA LYS A 160 -12.65 -7.75 6.67
C LYS A 160 -11.24 -7.63 7.26
N LEU A 161 -10.72 -6.41 7.41
CA LEU A 161 -9.36 -6.12 7.87
C LEU A 161 -9.26 -6.21 9.41
N ALA A 162 -9.38 -7.42 9.94
CA ALA A 162 -9.53 -7.66 11.38
C ALA A 162 -8.34 -7.21 12.24
N ASN A 163 -7.16 -6.98 11.66
CA ASN A 163 -5.94 -6.55 12.35
C ASN A 163 -5.57 -5.08 12.07
N LEU A 164 -6.46 -4.32 11.41
CA LEU A 164 -6.17 -2.96 11.00
C LEU A 164 -6.02 -2.04 12.22
N GLU A 165 -4.96 -1.25 12.23
CA GLU A 165 -4.59 -0.31 13.29
C GLU A 165 -4.69 1.15 12.81
N ILE A 166 -4.27 1.39 11.55
CA ILE A 166 -4.21 2.70 10.92
C ILE A 166 -4.90 2.63 9.55
N LEU A 167 -5.93 3.44 9.37
CA LEU A 167 -6.64 3.62 8.11
C LEU A 167 -6.60 5.08 7.67
N ILE A 168 -6.03 5.34 6.49
CA ILE A 168 -5.95 6.68 5.90
C ILE A 168 -6.60 6.65 4.51
N LEU A 169 -7.75 7.31 4.38
CA LEU A 169 -8.52 7.51 3.15
C LEU A 169 -8.72 9.00 2.83
N SER A 170 -7.96 9.89 3.49
CA SER A 170 -8.12 11.33 3.34
C SER A 170 -7.77 11.85 1.94
N ASN A 171 -8.27 13.04 1.62
CA ASN A 171 -8.04 13.71 0.33
C ASN A 171 -8.49 12.84 -0.87
N ASN A 172 -9.67 12.25 -0.78
CA ASN A 172 -10.35 11.58 -1.88
C ASN A 172 -11.67 12.31 -2.20
N GLN A 173 -12.50 11.71 -3.05
CA GLN A 173 -13.84 12.22 -3.40
C GLN A 173 -14.92 11.22 -2.97
N LEU A 174 -14.68 10.51 -1.86
CA LEU A 174 -15.60 9.50 -1.35
C LEU A 174 -16.90 10.17 -0.88
N THR A 175 -18.02 9.50 -1.12
CA THR A 175 -19.38 9.96 -0.84
C THR A 175 -20.14 8.97 0.04
N GLY A 176 -21.36 9.34 0.44
CA GLY A 176 -22.19 8.54 1.33
C GLY A 176 -21.81 8.69 2.79
N SER A 177 -22.45 7.92 3.67
CA SER A 177 -22.20 7.94 5.10
C SER A 177 -21.04 7.06 5.52
N ILE A 178 -20.48 7.35 6.69
CA ILE A 178 -19.54 6.47 7.37
C ILE A 178 -20.29 5.17 7.70
N PRO A 179 -19.84 4.00 7.22
CA PRO A 179 -20.61 2.77 7.40
C PRO A 179 -20.62 2.27 8.85
N ALA A 180 -21.76 1.73 9.30
CA ALA A 180 -21.91 1.19 10.66
C ALA A 180 -21.00 -0.01 10.96
N TRP A 181 -20.52 -0.73 9.94
CA TRP A 181 -19.56 -1.83 10.10
C TRP A 181 -18.18 -1.36 10.56
N ILE A 182 -17.91 -0.05 10.61
CA ILE A 182 -16.62 0.49 11.08
C ILE A 182 -16.26 0.03 12.50
N LYS A 183 -17.27 -0.28 13.34
CA LYS A 183 -17.06 -0.87 14.68
C LYS A 183 -16.41 -2.25 14.68
N ALA A 184 -16.44 -2.95 13.54
CA ALA A 184 -15.78 -4.26 13.41
C ALA A 184 -14.25 -4.15 13.35
N LEU A 185 -13.72 -2.94 13.13
CA LEU A 185 -12.29 -2.67 13.09
C LEU A 185 -11.72 -2.49 14.51
N SER A 186 -11.70 -3.58 15.28
CA SER A 186 -11.46 -3.53 16.72
C SER A 186 -10.11 -2.97 17.14
N TYR A 187 -9.10 -2.94 16.26
CA TYR A 187 -7.75 -2.47 16.57
C TYR A 187 -7.42 -1.06 16.06
N VAL A 188 -8.34 -0.41 15.33
CA VAL A 188 -8.06 0.90 14.74
C VAL A 188 -7.96 1.97 15.83
N PHE A 189 -6.79 2.59 15.93
CA PHE A 189 -6.53 3.73 16.81
C PHE A 189 -6.29 5.03 16.02
N TYR A 190 -6.03 4.93 14.71
CA TYR A 190 -5.90 6.09 13.82
C TYR A 190 -6.78 5.93 12.59
N LEU A 191 -7.79 6.79 12.47
CA LEU A 191 -8.71 6.86 11.34
C LEU A 191 -8.68 8.26 10.75
N ASP A 192 -8.24 8.38 9.50
CA ASP A 192 -8.28 9.63 8.76
C ASP A 192 -9.09 9.47 7.47
N ILE A 193 -10.32 9.98 7.50
CA ILE A 193 -11.25 10.07 6.37
C ILE A 193 -11.51 11.52 5.96
N SER A 194 -10.67 12.45 6.42
CA SER A 194 -10.84 13.89 6.20
C SER A 194 -10.72 14.28 4.72
N ASN A 195 -11.23 15.45 4.36
CA ASN A 195 -11.23 15.97 2.99
C ASN A 195 -11.80 14.94 1.97
N ASN A 196 -13.04 14.56 2.20
CA ASN A 196 -13.90 13.77 1.31
C ASN A 196 -15.26 14.47 1.19
N SER A 197 -16.18 13.90 0.40
CA SER A 197 -17.55 14.38 0.23
C SER A 197 -18.57 13.51 1.00
N LEU A 198 -18.18 13.04 2.18
CA LEU A 198 -19.02 12.19 3.03
C LEU A 198 -20.22 12.97 3.57
N THR A 199 -21.36 12.29 3.71
CA THR A 199 -22.64 12.87 4.15
C THR A 199 -23.25 12.06 5.30
N GLY A 200 -24.36 12.53 5.86
CA GLY A 200 -25.02 11.87 6.99
C GLY A 200 -24.35 12.17 8.33
N GLU A 201 -24.82 11.50 9.38
CA GLU A 201 -24.34 11.69 10.75
C GLU A 201 -23.08 10.87 11.03
N ILE A 202 -22.31 11.29 12.04
CA ILE A 202 -21.24 10.49 12.60
C ILE A 202 -21.90 9.30 13.33
N PRO A 203 -21.65 8.04 12.90
CA PRO A 203 -22.33 6.89 13.47
C PRO A 203 -21.90 6.70 14.93
N THR A 204 -22.87 6.53 15.82
CA THR A 204 -22.62 6.26 17.24
C THR A 204 -21.81 5.00 17.45
N THR A 205 -21.81 4.06 16.50
CA THR A 205 -20.97 2.85 16.55
C THR A 205 -19.46 3.13 16.59
N LEU A 206 -19.01 4.35 16.27
CA LEU A 206 -17.63 4.78 16.49
C LEU A 206 -17.26 4.85 17.98
N THR A 207 -18.23 5.15 18.86
CA THR A 207 -17.99 5.19 20.32
C THR A 207 -17.84 3.80 20.92
N ASP A 208 -18.27 2.75 20.21
CA ASP A 208 -18.19 1.35 20.65
C ASP A 208 -16.88 0.69 20.20
N MET A 209 -15.95 1.44 19.59
CA MET A 209 -14.68 0.89 19.12
C MET A 209 -13.75 0.58 20.31
N PRO A 210 -13.33 -0.68 20.50
CA PRO A 210 -12.61 -1.10 21.71
C PRO A 210 -11.32 -0.30 22.00
N MET A 211 -10.60 0.11 20.96
CA MET A 211 -9.35 0.87 21.11
C MET A 211 -9.54 2.36 21.38
N LEU A 212 -10.75 2.89 21.21
CA LEU A 212 -11.07 4.29 21.52
C LEU A 212 -11.68 4.46 22.92
N GLU A 213 -12.06 3.35 23.57
CA GLU A 213 -12.37 3.32 24.99
C GLU A 213 -11.08 3.39 25.80
N SER A 214 -11.00 4.30 26.78
CA SER A 214 -9.95 4.20 27.80
C SER A 214 -10.07 2.83 28.45
N ALA A 215 -8.96 2.07 28.54
CA ALA A 215 -8.95 0.81 29.28
C ALA A 215 -9.64 1.05 30.63
N LYS A 216 -10.75 0.35 30.88
CA LYS A 216 -11.29 0.26 32.24
C LYS A 216 -10.16 -0.34 33.05
N THR A 217 -9.47 0.49 33.81
CA THR A 217 -8.61 0.01 34.89
C THR A 217 -9.55 -0.72 35.82
N ASP A 218 -9.57 -2.05 35.72
CA ASP A 218 -10.13 -2.89 36.75
C ASP A 218 -9.33 -2.59 38.02
N ALA A 219 -9.91 -1.76 38.88
CA ALA A 219 -9.41 -1.51 40.21
C ALA A 219 -9.56 -2.81 41.00
N ASN A 220 -8.44 -3.50 41.21
CA ASN A 220 -8.26 -4.51 42.25
C ASN A 220 -7.20 -4.01 43.24
#